data_AF-A0A5S9M105-F1
#
_entry.id   AF-A0A5S9M105-F1
#
_cell.length_a   1.000
_cell.length_b   1.000
_cell.length_c   1.000
_cell.angle_alpha   90.00
_cell.angle_beta   90.00
_cell.angle_gamma   90.00
#
_symmetry.space_group_name_H-M   'P 1'
#
loop_
_entity.id
_entity.type
_entity.pdbx_description
1 polymer ?
#
loop_
_entity_poly.entity_id
_entity_poly.type
_entity_poly.pdbx_seq_one_letter_code
_entity_poly.pdbx_strand_id
1 'polypeptide(L)' 'MLSLGGVIGTGLFLSSGYTINQAGPAGTILAYLVGALIVYLVMLCLGELSVAMPVTGAFHTYATKYIGPEAIRSLGYTG' A
#
# COMPACT_ATOMS: atom_id res chain seq x y z
N MET A 1 -11.24 0.59 -0.98
CA MET A 1 -11.31 2.05 -0.81
C MET A 1 -9.90 2.57 -0.61
N LEU A 2 -9.41 3.47 -1.45
CA LEU A 2 -8.11 4.12 -1.25
C LEU A 2 -8.43 5.47 -0.61
N SER A 3 -8.14 5.64 0.68
CA SER A 3 -8.38 6.91 1.39
C SER A 3 -7.39 7.96 0.91
N LEU A 4 -7.67 8.54 -0.27
CA LEU A 4 -6.86 9.60 -0.86
C LEU A 4 -6.76 10.81 0.08
N GLY A 5 -7.80 11.08 0.85
CA GLY A 5 -7.81 12.16 1.86
C GLY A 5 -6.84 11.94 3.03
N GLY A 6 -6.56 10.68 3.40
CA GLY A 6 -5.56 10.37 4.43
C GLY A 6 -4.13 10.46 3.91
N VAL A 7 -3.91 10.10 2.64
CA VAL A 7 -2.58 10.07 2.02
C VAL A 7 -2.14 11.45 1.52
N ILE A 8 -3.04 12.27 0.95
CA ILE A 8 -2.74 13.67 0.54
C ILE A 8 -2.90 14.65 1.73
N GLY A 9 -2.83 14.14 2.96
CA GLY A 9 -2.92 14.92 4.19
C GLY A 9 -1.59 15.51 4.63
N THR A 10 -1.55 15.94 5.90
CA THR A 10 -0.34 16.49 6.56
C THR A 10 0.87 15.56 6.45
N GLY A 11 0.66 14.24 6.42
CA GLY A 11 1.71 13.25 6.26
C GLY A 11 2.53 13.42 4.97
N LEU A 12 1.89 13.77 3.84
CA LEU A 12 2.61 13.98 2.57
C LEU A 12 3.51 15.21 2.66
N PHE A 13 2.98 16.33 3.16
CA PHE A 13 3.74 17.59 3.25
C PHE A 13 4.81 17.57 4.33
N LEU A 14 4.54 16.98 5.50
CA LEU A 14 5.49 16.89 6.60
C LEU A 14 6.60 15.86 6.28
N SER A 15 6.24 14.71 5.72
CA SER A 15 7.21 13.66 5.36
C SER A 15 8.05 14.05 4.14
N SER A 16 7.47 14.70 3.13
CA SER A 16 8.25 15.16 1.97
C SER A 16 9.29 16.21 2.37
N GLY A 17 8.95 17.19 3.22
CA GLY A 17 9.91 18.16 3.74
C GLY A 17 11.05 17.51 4.53
N TYR A 18 10.73 16.54 5.40
CA TYR A 18 11.72 15.78 6.16
C TYR A 18 12.63 14.92 5.26
N THR A 19 12.03 14.24 4.27
CA THR A 19 12.76 13.36 3.34
C THR A 19 13.69 14.18 2.43
N ILE A 20 13.24 15.35 1.96
CA ILE A 20 14.08 16.28 1.18
C ILE A 20 15.26 16.78 2.01
N ASN A 21 15.05 17.07 3.29
CA ASN A 21 16.12 17.57 4.16
C ASN A 21 17.18 16.49 4.47
N GLN A 22 16.78 15.23 4.67
CA GLN A 22 17.72 14.15 4.95
C GLN A 22 18.37 13.53 3.71
N ALA A 23 17.59 13.19 2.68
CA ALA A 23 18.05 12.46 1.50
C ALA A 23 18.43 13.37 0.32
N GLY A 24 18.15 14.67 0.42
CA GLY A 24 18.31 15.63 -0.66
C GLY A 24 17.20 15.53 -1.73
N PRO A 25 17.16 16.48 -2.69
CA PRO A 25 16.10 16.55 -3.69
C PRO A 25 16.09 15.32 -4.62
N ALA A 26 17.27 14.91 -5.11
CA ALA A 26 17.39 13.77 -6.02
C ALA A 26 17.13 12.43 -5.31
N GLY A 27 17.61 12.28 -4.07
CA GLY A 27 17.38 11.08 -3.26
C GLY A 27 15.89 10.90 -2.90
N THR A 28 15.18 12.00 -2.64
CA THR A 28 13.74 11.98 -2.37
C THR A 28 12.94 11.52 -3.58
N ILE A 29 13.24 12.04 -4.77
CA ILE A 29 12.54 11.63 -6.00
C ILE A 29 12.75 10.14 -6.26
N LEU A 30 13.98 9.64 -6.11
CA LEU A 30 14.27 8.21 -6.25
C LEU A 30 13.52 7.37 -5.21
N ALA A 31 13.49 7.78 -3.95
CA ALA A 31 12.76 7.08 -2.90
C ALA A 31 11.25 7.00 -3.19
N TYR A 32 10.65 8.11 -3.64
CA TYR A 32 9.24 8.13 -4.05
C TYR A 32 8.98 7.28 -5.29
N LEU A 33 9.88 7.26 -6.28
CA LEU A 33 9.75 6.40 -7.47
C LEU A 33 9.79 4.92 -7.10
N VAL A 34 10.74 4.52 -6.25
CA VAL A 34 10.84 3.12 -5.79
C VAL A 34 9.61 2.74 -4.97
N GLY A 35 9.17 3.61 -4.05
CA GLY A 35 7.95 3.39 -3.28
C GLY A 35 6.71 3.27 -4.18
N ALA A 36 6.56 4.16 -5.16
CA ALA A 36 5.47 4.12 -6.12
C ALA A 36 5.50 2.85 -6.98
N LEU A 37 6.68 2.39 -7.40
CA LEU A 37 6.85 1.15 -8.16
C LEU A 37 6.38 -0.06 -7.36
N ILE A 38 6.77 -0.16 -6.09
CA ILE A 38 6.36 -1.27 -5.22
C ILE A 38 4.84 -1.26 -5.03
N VAL A 39 4.25 -0.11 -4.73
CA VAL A 39 2.79 0.02 -4.56
C VAL A 39 2.05 -0.29 -5.86
N TYR A 40 2.59 0.13 -7.01
CA TYR A 40 2.04 -0.19 -8.33
C TYR A 40 2.02 -1.71 -8.58
N LEU A 41 3.13 -2.41 -8.30
CA LEU A 41 3.20 -3.87 -8.44
C LEU A 41 2.21 -4.59 -7.53
N VAL A 42 2.07 -4.14 -6.28
CA VAL A 42 1.07 -4.69 -5.35
C VAL A 42 -0.34 -4.51 -5.91
N MET A 43 -0.65 -3.33 -6.44
CA MET A 43 -1.97 -3.04 -7.01
C MET A 43 -2.23 -3.86 -8.29
N LEU A 44 -1.20 -4.13 -9.08
CA LEU A 44 -1.28 -4.99 -10.27
C LEU A 44 -1.67 -6.42 -9.89
N CYS A 45 -0.92 -7.05 -8.96
CA CYS A 45 -1.23 -8.40 -8.48
C CYS A 45 -2.64 -8.48 -7.89
N LEU A 46 -3.04 -7.46 -7.15
CA LEU A 46 -4.36 -7.37 -6.54
C LEU A 46 -5.47 -7.19 -7.57
N GLY A 47 -5.18 -6.48 -8.67
CA GLY A 47 -6.06 -6.38 -9.83
C GLY A 47 -6.28 -7.72 -10.50
N GLU A 48 -5.22 -8.49 -10.74
CA GLU A 48 -5.32 -9.86 -11.30
C GLU A 48 -6.15 -10.78 -10.40
N LEU A 49 -5.92 -10.73 -9.09
CA LEU A 49 -6.70 -11.46 -8.08
C LEU A 49 -8.19 -11.04 -8.08
N SER A 50 -8.46 -9.75 -8.26
CA SER A 50 -9.84 -9.21 -8.28
C SER A 50 -10.60 -9.63 -9.55
N VAL A 51 -9.90 -9.77 -10.68
CA VAL A 51 -10.50 -10.27 -11.93
C VAL A 51 -10.73 -11.78 -11.86
N ALA A 52 -9.77 -12.54 -11.32
CA ALA A 52 -9.87 -13.99 -11.19
C ALA A 52 -10.96 -14.42 -10.19
N MET A 53 -11.23 -13.62 -9.17
CA MET A 53 -12.24 -13.90 -8.15
C MET A 53 -12.95 -12.61 -7.75
N PRO A 54 -14.06 -12.25 -8.41
CA PRO A 54 -14.81 -11.03 -8.10
C PRO A 54 -15.66 -11.24 -6.85
N VAL A 55 -15.02 -11.30 -5.69
CA VAL A 55 -15.70 -11.38 -4.39
C VAL A 55 -15.83 -10.00 -3.77
N THR A 56 -17.02 -9.71 -3.25
CA THR A 56 -17.29 -8.49 -2.49
C THR A 56 -16.58 -8.58 -1.14
N GLY A 57 -15.35 -8.09 -1.04
CA GLY A 57 -14.53 -8.15 0.16
C GLY A 57 -13.34 -7.20 0.12
N ALA A 58 -12.84 -6.81 1.30
CA ALA A 58 -11.62 -6.02 1.43
C ALA A 58 -10.37 -6.87 1.14
N PHE A 59 -9.20 -6.23 1.01
CA PHE A 59 -7.93 -6.91 0.72
C PHE A 59 -7.59 -8.09 1.66
N HIS A 60 -8.05 -8.03 2.91
CA HIS A 60 -8.04 -9.15 3.86
C HIS A 60 -8.60 -10.43 3.23
N THR A 61 -9.73 -10.37 2.52
CA THR A 61 -10.45 -11.56 2.00
C THR A 61 -9.56 -12.37 1.06
N TYR A 62 -8.80 -11.69 0.21
CA TYR A 62 -7.83 -12.33 -0.67
C TYR A 62 -6.65 -12.90 0.12
N ALA A 63 -6.12 -12.14 1.08
CA ALA A 63 -4.98 -12.58 1.89
C ALA A 63 -5.32 -13.78 2.81
N THR A 64 -6.48 -13.81 3.46
CA THR A 64 -6.94 -14.95 4.27
C THR A 64 -7.11 -16.21 3.41
N LYS A 65 -7.51 -16.07 2.14
CA LYS A 65 -7.74 -17.20 1.24
C LYS A 65 -6.46 -17.75 0.61
N TYR A 66 -5.50 -16.90 0.23
CA TYR A 66 -4.29 -17.31 -0.48
C TYR A 66 -3.05 -17.46 0.42
N ILE A 67 -2.96 -16.73 1.54
CA ILE A 67 -1.83 -16.79 2.49
C ILE A 67 -2.24 -17.57 3.76
N GLY A 68 -3.53 -17.54 4.10
CA GLY A 68 -4.09 -18.26 5.24
C GLY A 68 -4.49 -17.32 6.39
N PRO A 69 -5.41 -17.78 7.27
CA PRO A 69 -5.96 -16.96 8.35
C PRO A 69 -4.91 -16.50 9.38
N GLU A 70 -3.83 -17.27 9.58
CA GLU A 70 -2.77 -16.92 10.54
C GLU A 70 -1.96 -15.69 10.10
N ALA A 71 -1.78 -15.47 8.80
CA ALA A 71 -1.06 -14.33 8.26
C ALA A 71 -1.85 -13.02 8.36
N ILE A 72 -3.19 -13.11 8.35
CA ILE A 72 -4.06 -11.95 8.56
C ILE A 72 -4.22 -11.65 10.05
N ARG A 73 -4.25 -12.69 10.90
CA ARG A 73 -4.24 -12.55 12.35
C ARG A 73 -2.97 -11.86 12.87
N SER A 74 -1.80 -12.13 12.27
CA SER A 74 -0.54 -11.47 12.65
C SER A 74 -0.49 -9.99 12.26
N LEU A 75 -1.28 -9.56 11.27
CA LEU A 75 -1.46 -8.16 10.90
C LEU A 75 -2.49 -7.43 11.77
N GLY A 76 -3.03 -8.09 12.81
CA GLY A 76 -3.98 -7.51 13.76
C GLY A 76 -5.44 -7.52 13.31
N TYR A 77 -5.76 -8.25 12.23
CA TYR A 77 -7.13 -8.41 11.77
C TYR A 77 -7.76 -9.66 12.39
N THR A 78 -8.71 -9.45 13.30
CA THR A 78 -9.54 -10.50 13.92
C THR A 78 -10.96 -10.37 13.38
N GLY A 79 -11.28 -11.12 12.32
CA GLY A 79 -12.60 -11.15 11.70
C GLY A 79 -12.79 -12.41 10.88
#